data_AF-A0A3B8JV29-F1
#
_entry.id   AF-A0A3B8JV29-F1
#
_cell.length_a   1.000
_cell.length_b   1.000
_cell.length_c   1.000
_cell.angle_alpha   90.00
_cell.angle_beta   90.00
_cell.angle_gamma   90.00
#
_symmetry.space_group_name_H-M   'P 1'
#
loop_
_entity.id
_entity.type
_entity.pdbx_description
1 polymer ?
#
loop_
_entity_poly.entity_id
_entity_poly.type
_entity_poly.pdbx_seq_one_letter_code
_entity_poly.pdbx_strand_id
1 'polypeptide(L)'
;DRISSASSLYFIGEVLFDKKRDCGLYFLVDSDLENWEKLQRVMLHLGETGIGGERSSGYGRFTPSYVDTFPLPTAETGDKYLTLSLLLPSGKEEAQQAYSYRIIKRGGWSKDTLHKQVYMFTEGSVFSAPVEGKTVIVADVGHPVYRYGRSFMVKAR
;
A
#
# COMPACT_ATOMS: atom_id res chain seq x y z
N ASP A 1 29.50 11.91 -16.06
CA ASP A 1 30.30 11.12 -17.03
C ASP A 1 31.71 10.91 -16.50
N ARG A 2 32.26 9.69 -16.51
CA ARG A 2 33.63 9.42 -16.01
C ARG A 2 34.71 9.89 -17.00
N ILE A 3 34.35 10.22 -18.23
CA ILE A 3 35.28 10.68 -19.28
C ILE A 3 35.25 12.21 -19.38
N SER A 4 34.09 12.81 -19.63
CA SER A 4 33.95 14.27 -19.78
C SER A 4 33.66 15.03 -18.49
N SER A 5 33.41 14.34 -17.38
CA SER A 5 32.88 14.96 -16.14
C SER A 5 31.58 15.76 -16.34
N ALA A 6 30.86 15.52 -17.44
CA ALA A 6 29.55 16.14 -17.67
C ALA A 6 28.58 15.80 -16.53
N SER A 7 27.94 16.84 -16.02
CA SER A 7 26.96 16.74 -14.94
C SER A 7 25.60 16.31 -15.48
N SER A 8 24.93 15.41 -14.75
CA SER A 8 23.54 15.04 -15.00
C SER A 8 22.76 15.32 -13.73
N LEU A 9 21.97 16.40 -13.76
CA LEU A 9 21.16 16.82 -12.62
C LEU A 9 19.85 16.03 -12.60
N TYR A 10 19.47 15.54 -11.43
CA TYR A 10 18.19 14.92 -11.16
C TYR A 10 17.71 15.34 -9.76
N PHE A 11 16.41 15.24 -9.52
CA PHE A 11 15.79 15.59 -8.25
C PHE A 11 15.11 14.37 -7.65
N ILE A 12 15.23 14.22 -6.34
CA ILE A 12 14.55 13.19 -5.56
C ILE A 12 13.58 13.89 -4.62
N GLY A 13 12.35 13.36 -4.53
CA GLY A 13 11.38 13.78 -3.51
C GLY A 13 11.58 12.95 -2.24
N GLU A 14 11.67 13.63 -1.10
CA GLU A 14 11.89 13.00 0.20
C GLU A 14 10.80 13.39 1.19
N VAL A 15 10.45 12.45 2.07
CA VAL A 15 9.57 12.70 3.20
C VAL A 15 10.42 12.61 4.47
N LEU A 16 10.49 13.71 5.21
CA LEU A 16 11.21 13.78 6.49
C LEU A 16 10.21 13.85 7.63
N PHE A 17 10.38 12.96 8.61
CA PHE A 17 9.62 12.97 9.85
C PHE A 17 10.34 13.86 10.89
N ASP A 18 9.57 14.64 11.65
CA ASP A 18 10.12 15.50 12.68
C ASP A 18 10.71 14.65 13.81
N LYS A 19 12.04 14.63 13.94
CA LYS A 19 12.77 13.85 14.96
C LYS A 19 12.48 14.29 16.39
N LYS A 20 11.93 15.49 16.60
CA LYS A 20 11.56 15.99 17.92
C LYS A 20 10.14 15.58 18.33
N ARG A 21 9.35 15.04 17.39
CA ARG A 21 7.99 14.56 17.63
C ARG A 21 7.97 13.05 17.45
N ASP A 22 7.13 12.40 18.23
CA ASP A 22 6.81 11.00 17.97
C ASP A 22 5.87 10.94 16.77
N CYS A 23 6.43 10.83 15.57
CA CYS A 23 5.68 10.81 14.32
C CYS A 23 6.30 9.85 13.30
N GLY A 24 5.44 9.26 12.48
CA GLY A 24 5.82 8.25 11.52
C GLY A 24 4.63 7.80 10.68
N LEU A 25 4.77 6.63 10.06
CA LEU A 25 3.70 5.96 9.34
C LEU A 25 3.28 4.70 10.08
N TYR A 26 2.01 4.36 9.94
CA TYR A 26 1.47 3.09 10.38
C TYR A 26 0.51 2.56 9.31
N PHE A 27 0.21 1.28 9.39
CA PHE A 27 -0.86 0.63 8.63
C PHE A 27 -1.52 -0.41 9.51
N LEU A 28 -2.72 -0.82 9.13
CA LEU A 28 -3.50 -1.80 9.85
C LEU A 28 -3.37 -3.16 9.16
N VAL A 29 -3.41 -4.21 9.96
CA VAL A 29 -3.36 -5.60 9.50
C VAL A 29 -4.47 -6.36 10.19
N ASP A 30 -5.29 -7.02 9.40
CA ASP A 30 -6.25 -8.02 9.87
C ASP A 30 -5.75 -9.39 9.44
N SER A 31 -5.37 -10.22 10.41
CA SER A 31 -4.64 -11.47 10.18
C SER A 31 -4.78 -12.40 11.38
N ASP A 32 -4.69 -13.70 11.13
CA ASP A 32 -4.42 -14.67 12.19
C ASP A 32 -3.02 -14.49 12.79
N LEU A 33 -2.79 -15.13 13.94
CA LEU A 33 -1.54 -15.04 14.70
C LEU A 33 -0.33 -15.54 13.91
N GLU A 34 -0.47 -16.63 13.15
CA GLU A 34 0.65 -17.23 12.41
C GLU A 34 1.16 -16.29 11.31
N ASN A 35 0.25 -15.72 10.54
CA ASN A 35 0.57 -14.76 9.49
C ASN A 35 1.03 -13.41 10.06
N TRP A 36 0.51 -13.02 11.24
CA TRP A 36 1.00 -11.84 11.95
C TRP A 36 2.46 -11.97 12.35
N GLU A 37 2.87 -13.07 12.99
CA GLU A 37 4.26 -13.32 13.37
C GLU A 37 5.21 -13.34 12.15
N LYS A 38 4.76 -13.95 11.03
CA LYS A 38 5.53 -13.94 9.78
C LYS A 38 5.70 -12.51 9.26
N LEU A 39 4.64 -11.70 9.26
CA LEU A 39 4.71 -10.32 8.82
C LEU A 39 5.65 -9.49 9.70
N GLN A 40 5.63 -9.67 11.02
CA GLN A 40 6.55 -8.98 11.92
C GLN A 40 8.02 -9.21 11.54
N ARG A 41 8.39 -10.45 11.22
CA ARG A 41 9.75 -10.81 10.76
C ARG A 41 10.09 -10.15 9.42
N VAL A 42 9.14 -10.12 8.48
CA VAL A 42 9.29 -9.41 7.20
C VAL A 42 9.51 -7.91 7.43
N MET A 43 8.74 -7.30 8.32
CA MET A 43 8.86 -5.87 8.65
C MET A 43 10.21 -5.52 9.30
N LEU A 44 10.73 -6.40 10.15
CA LEU A 44 12.07 -6.22 10.73
C LEU A 44 13.14 -6.18 9.63
N HIS A 45 13.12 -7.13 8.70
CA HIS A 45 14.04 -7.17 7.56
C HIS A 45 13.88 -5.96 6.62
N LEU A 46 12.63 -5.54 6.36
CA LEU A 46 12.36 -4.33 5.57
C LEU A 46 12.80 -3.05 6.29
N GLY A 47 12.80 -3.02 7.62
CA GLY A 47 13.31 -1.89 8.40
C GLY A 47 14.80 -1.63 8.15
N GLU A 48 15.60 -2.70 8.07
CA GLU A 48 17.03 -2.63 7.79
C GLU A 48 17.33 -2.29 6.32
N THR A 49 16.59 -2.92 5.40
CA THR A 49 16.85 -2.81 3.96
C THR A 49 16.13 -1.64 3.28
N GLY A 50 15.17 -1.04 3.97
CA GLY A 50 14.35 0.09 3.52
C GLY A 50 13.19 -0.29 2.58
N ILE A 51 12.17 0.58 2.52
CA ILE A 51 11.04 0.50 1.59
C ILE A 51 11.03 1.73 0.66
N GLY A 52 10.77 1.52 -0.63
CA GLY A 52 10.66 2.58 -1.63
C GLY A 52 11.90 2.74 -2.51
N GLY A 53 12.10 3.94 -3.05
CA GLY A 53 13.26 4.28 -3.90
C GLY A 53 14.51 4.63 -3.09
N GLU A 54 15.66 4.73 -3.77
CA GLU A 54 16.93 5.20 -3.17
C GLU A 54 17.41 4.42 -1.95
N ARG A 55 17.01 3.15 -1.80
CA ARG A 55 17.38 2.28 -0.67
C ARG A 55 18.89 2.11 -0.52
N SER A 56 19.63 2.04 -1.64
CA SER A 56 21.10 1.98 -1.66
C SER A 56 21.76 3.25 -1.10
N SER A 57 21.05 4.38 -1.18
CA SER A 57 21.46 5.68 -0.66
C SER A 57 21.01 5.89 0.80
N GLY A 58 20.41 4.87 1.43
CA GLY A 58 19.99 4.87 2.84
C GLY A 58 18.51 5.20 3.09
N TYR A 59 17.71 5.41 2.05
CA TYR A 59 16.32 5.84 2.18
C TYR A 59 15.37 4.70 2.58
N GLY A 60 14.27 5.09 3.21
CA GLY A 60 13.15 4.19 3.51
C GLY A 60 13.39 3.22 4.66
N ARG A 61 14.52 3.32 5.38
CA ARG A 61 14.78 2.54 6.60
C ARG A 61 13.89 3.00 7.74
N PHE A 62 13.51 2.07 8.61
CA PHE A 62 12.66 2.34 9.77
C PHE A 62 12.89 1.28 10.85
N THR A 63 12.41 1.57 12.06
CA THR A 63 12.33 0.58 13.15
C THR A 63 10.85 0.27 13.39
N PRO A 64 10.38 -0.95 13.11
CA PRO A 64 8.97 -1.28 13.31
C PRO A 64 8.63 -1.37 14.81
N SER A 65 7.42 -0.91 15.15
CA SER A 65 6.76 -1.16 16.42
C SER A 65 5.45 -1.89 16.14
N TYR A 66 5.06 -2.80 17.04
CA TYR A 66 3.89 -3.66 16.85
C TYR A 66 2.83 -3.36 17.91
N VAL A 67 1.57 -3.33 17.49
CA VAL A 67 0.40 -3.13 18.36
C VAL A 67 -0.61 -4.22 18.00
N ASP A 68 -0.82 -5.15 18.94
CA ASP A 68 -1.68 -6.33 18.68
C ASP A 68 -3.17 -6.00 18.75
N THR A 69 -3.55 -4.88 19.37
CA THR A 69 -4.95 -4.46 19.50
C THR A 69 -5.10 -3.01 19.12
N PHE A 70 -5.87 -2.76 18.06
CA PHE A 70 -6.20 -1.43 17.59
C PHE A 70 -7.72 -1.30 17.45
N PRO A 71 -8.37 -0.32 18.12
CA PRO A 71 -9.80 -0.11 17.98
C PRO A 71 -10.08 0.46 16.57
N LEU A 72 -10.65 -0.37 15.70
CA LEU A 72 -11.00 0.05 14.34
C LEU A 72 -12.03 1.19 14.37
N PRO A 73 -11.86 2.25 13.57
CA PRO A 73 -12.79 3.37 13.49
C PRO A 73 -14.01 2.98 12.65
N THR A 74 -14.81 2.02 13.14
CA THR A 74 -16.03 1.54 12.50
C THR A 74 -17.26 2.15 13.16
N ALA A 75 -18.22 2.61 12.37
CA ALA A 75 -19.49 3.10 12.91
C ALA A 75 -20.37 1.96 13.42
N GLU A 76 -21.01 2.13 14.58
CA GLU A 76 -21.98 1.15 15.11
C GLU A 76 -23.19 0.99 14.16
N THR A 77 -23.64 2.11 13.58
CA THR A 77 -24.77 2.22 12.67
C THR A 77 -24.34 2.78 11.32
N GLY A 78 -25.10 2.46 10.26
CA GLY A 78 -24.82 2.87 8.88
C GLY A 78 -25.09 1.77 7.88
N ASP A 79 -25.21 2.14 6.61
CA ASP A 79 -25.42 1.23 5.47
C ASP A 79 -24.37 1.45 4.37
N LYS A 80 -23.24 2.06 4.73
CA LYS A 80 -22.11 2.35 3.86
C LYS A 80 -20.81 1.80 4.42
N TYR A 81 -19.84 1.59 3.54
CA TYR A 81 -18.55 1.00 3.86
C TYR A 81 -17.43 1.82 3.25
N LEU A 82 -16.40 2.14 4.03
CA LEU A 82 -15.23 2.89 3.58
C LEU A 82 -14.02 1.95 3.51
N THR A 83 -13.26 2.01 2.43
CA THR A 83 -12.01 1.25 2.30
C THR A 83 -10.82 2.02 2.87
N LEU A 84 -10.03 1.37 3.72
CA LEU A 84 -8.76 1.87 4.25
C LEU A 84 -7.55 1.43 3.40
N SER A 85 -7.77 0.59 2.38
CA SER A 85 -6.75 0.15 1.43
C SER A 85 -7.10 0.57 0.00
N LEU A 86 -6.08 0.59 -0.88
CA LEU A 86 -6.30 0.61 -2.32
C LEU A 86 -7.06 -0.64 -2.76
N LEU A 87 -8.13 -0.43 -3.52
CA LEU A 87 -9.05 -1.50 -3.89
C LEU A 87 -9.11 -1.67 -5.40
N LEU A 88 -8.88 -2.89 -5.87
CA LEU A 88 -9.14 -3.30 -7.24
C LEU A 88 -10.37 -4.21 -7.24
N PRO A 89 -11.52 -3.78 -7.79
CA PRO A 89 -12.76 -4.56 -7.71
C PRO A 89 -12.61 -5.91 -8.42
N SER A 90 -13.21 -6.95 -7.84
CA SER A 90 -13.21 -8.31 -8.38
C SER A 90 -13.91 -8.38 -9.73
N GLY A 91 -14.98 -7.60 -9.90
CA GLY A 91 -15.76 -7.50 -11.12
C GLY A 91 -16.64 -6.24 -11.16
N LYS A 92 -17.51 -6.16 -12.16
CA LYS A 92 -18.40 -5.00 -12.36
C LYS A 92 -19.37 -4.81 -11.20
N GLU A 93 -19.85 -5.90 -10.61
CA GLU A 93 -20.81 -5.90 -9.49
C GLU A 93 -20.25 -5.16 -8.27
N GLU A 94 -19.00 -5.44 -7.88
CA GLU A 94 -18.31 -4.71 -6.81
C GLU A 94 -18.07 -3.24 -7.19
N ALA A 95 -17.64 -2.99 -8.43
CA ALA A 95 -17.38 -1.62 -8.89
C ALA A 95 -18.65 -0.76 -8.89
N GLN A 96 -19.82 -1.35 -9.15
CA GLN A 96 -21.12 -0.67 -9.11
C GLN A 96 -21.55 -0.29 -7.69
N GLN A 97 -20.96 -0.88 -6.65
CA GLN A 97 -21.25 -0.49 -5.26
C GLN A 97 -20.60 0.85 -4.89
N ALA A 98 -19.64 1.34 -5.67
CA ALA A 98 -18.91 2.56 -5.35
C ALA A 98 -19.85 3.78 -5.33
N TYR A 99 -19.96 4.41 -4.17
CA TYR A 99 -20.87 5.53 -3.89
C TYR A 99 -20.17 6.89 -3.99
N SER A 100 -19.01 7.03 -3.34
CA SER A 100 -18.17 8.24 -3.41
C SER A 100 -16.72 7.81 -3.42
N TYR A 101 -15.98 8.15 -4.47
CA TYR A 101 -14.67 7.56 -4.68
C TYR A 101 -13.75 8.42 -5.51
N ARG A 102 -12.46 8.10 -5.42
CA ARG A 102 -11.44 8.55 -6.36
C ARG A 102 -10.74 7.34 -6.92
N ILE A 103 -10.35 7.41 -8.19
CA ILE A 103 -9.58 6.37 -8.87
C ILE A 103 -8.15 6.85 -9.04
N ILE A 104 -7.20 5.96 -8.76
CA ILE A 104 -5.78 6.15 -9.04
C ILE A 104 -5.28 5.09 -10.01
N LYS A 105 -4.38 5.50 -10.90
CA LYS A 105 -3.66 4.61 -11.80
C LYS A 105 -2.40 4.10 -11.09
N ARG A 106 -2.25 2.78 -10.97
CA ARG A 106 -1.07 2.14 -10.37
C ARG A 106 -0.28 1.38 -11.44
N GLY A 107 1.02 1.65 -11.45
CA GLY A 107 2.01 0.95 -12.29
C GLY A 107 3.24 0.63 -11.45
N GLY A 108 4.39 0.49 -12.09
CA GLY A 108 5.67 0.24 -11.43
C GLY A 108 6.54 -0.68 -12.25
N TRP A 109 7.66 -1.07 -11.66
CA TRP A 109 8.67 -1.90 -12.29
C TRP A 109 9.13 -2.98 -11.32
N SER A 110 9.50 -4.14 -11.86
CA SER A 110 10.24 -5.19 -11.16
C SER A 110 11.39 -5.60 -12.06
N LYS A 111 12.63 -5.46 -11.58
CA LYS A 111 13.82 -5.56 -12.44
C LYS A 111 13.63 -4.63 -13.66
N ASP A 112 13.80 -5.16 -14.87
CA ASP A 112 13.63 -4.42 -16.12
C ASP A 112 12.23 -4.56 -16.74
N THR A 113 11.27 -5.16 -16.01
CA THR A 113 9.91 -5.42 -16.51
C THR A 113 8.91 -4.39 -15.98
N LEU A 114 8.25 -3.70 -16.90
CA LEU A 114 7.15 -2.78 -16.60
C LEU A 114 5.89 -3.56 -16.16
N HIS A 115 5.25 -3.12 -15.09
CA HIS A 115 3.98 -3.68 -14.64
C HIS A 115 2.82 -3.23 -15.53
N LYS A 116 1.91 -4.16 -15.84
CA LYS A 116 0.58 -3.82 -16.36
C LYS A 116 -0.10 -2.82 -15.43
N GLN A 117 -0.63 -1.76 -16.02
CA GLN A 117 -1.28 -0.69 -15.27
C GLN A 117 -2.68 -1.12 -14.86
N VAL A 118 -3.04 -0.83 -13.61
CA VAL A 118 -4.39 -1.09 -13.07
C VAL A 118 -4.97 0.19 -12.50
N TYR A 119 -6.28 0.32 -12.57
CA TYR A 119 -7.03 1.43 -11.96
C TYR A 119 -7.68 0.93 -10.68
N MET A 120 -7.40 1.62 -9.57
CA MET A 120 -7.82 1.20 -8.23
C MET A 120 -8.59 2.35 -7.58
N PHE A 121 -9.59 2.02 -6.78
CA PHE A 121 -10.20 2.99 -5.88
C PHE A 121 -9.20 3.34 -4.76
N THR A 122 -9.14 4.62 -4.40
CA THR A 122 -8.23 5.08 -3.33
C THR A 122 -8.79 4.78 -1.95
N GLU A 123 -7.91 4.80 -0.95
CA GLU A 123 -8.29 4.87 0.46
C GLU A 123 -9.29 6.02 0.67
N GLY A 124 -10.26 5.81 1.56
CA GLY A 124 -11.37 6.74 1.81
C GLY A 124 -12.55 6.62 0.84
N SER A 125 -12.46 5.77 -0.19
CA SER A 125 -13.62 5.52 -1.07
C SER A 125 -14.74 4.79 -0.32
N VAL A 126 -15.98 5.17 -0.59
CA VAL A 126 -17.20 4.70 0.06
C VAL A 126 -18.01 3.83 -0.89
N PHE A 127 -18.56 2.73 -0.37
CA PHE A 127 -19.33 1.72 -1.09
C PHE A 127 -20.67 1.47 -0.39
N SER A 128 -21.69 1.11 -1.17
CA SER A 128 -23.04 0.79 -0.69
C SER A 128 -23.17 -0.61 -0.08
N ALA A 129 -22.19 -1.48 -0.31
CA ALA A 129 -22.09 -2.81 0.26
C ALA A 129 -20.61 -3.18 0.48
N PRO A 130 -20.31 -4.18 1.34
CA PRO A 130 -18.97 -4.73 1.43
C PRO A 130 -18.52 -5.26 0.07
N VAL A 131 -17.26 -5.02 -0.27
CA VAL A 131 -16.64 -5.59 -1.47
C VAL A 131 -15.28 -6.16 -1.09
N GLU A 132 -14.86 -7.23 -1.76
CA GLU A 132 -13.65 -7.98 -1.40
C GLU A 132 -12.41 -7.41 -2.09
N GLY A 133 -12.59 -6.99 -3.35
CA GLY A 133 -11.48 -6.71 -4.25
C GLY A 133 -10.63 -7.94 -4.55
N LYS A 134 -9.59 -7.75 -5.38
CA LYS A 134 -8.73 -8.85 -5.84
C LYS A 134 -7.27 -8.48 -5.95
N THR A 135 -6.43 -9.50 -5.83
CA THR A 135 -5.01 -9.45 -6.19
C THR A 135 -4.84 -9.96 -7.62
N VAL A 136 -4.06 -9.25 -8.43
CA VAL A 136 -3.83 -9.60 -9.84
C VAL A 136 -2.35 -9.72 -10.17
N ILE A 137 -2.01 -10.55 -11.15
CA ILE A 137 -0.66 -10.64 -11.68
C ILE A 137 -0.45 -9.50 -12.68
N VAL A 138 0.56 -8.66 -12.47
CA VAL A 138 0.84 -7.49 -13.30
C VAL A 138 2.10 -7.62 -14.16
N ALA A 139 2.98 -8.56 -13.83
CA ALA A 139 4.19 -8.87 -14.60
C ALA A 139 4.67 -10.29 -14.26
N ASP A 140 5.62 -10.80 -15.04
CA ASP A 140 6.38 -12.01 -14.75
C ASP A 140 7.88 -11.69 -14.92
N VAL A 141 8.68 -12.02 -13.91
CA VAL A 141 10.14 -11.77 -13.87
C VAL A 141 10.94 -13.03 -13.52
N GLY A 142 10.43 -14.19 -13.96
CA GLY A 142 10.84 -15.53 -13.53
C GLY A 142 9.95 -16.10 -12.43
N HIS A 143 9.02 -15.29 -11.96
CA HIS A 143 7.92 -15.63 -11.05
C HIS A 143 6.84 -14.53 -11.20
N PRO A 144 5.57 -14.83 -10.88
CA PRO A 144 4.50 -13.85 -10.96
C PRO A 144 4.72 -12.67 -10.01
N VAL A 145 4.46 -11.46 -10.51
CA VAL A 145 4.45 -10.23 -9.72
C VAL A 145 3.01 -9.86 -9.41
N TYR A 146 2.68 -9.88 -8.12
CA TYR A 146 1.32 -9.61 -7.64
C TYR A 146 1.12 -8.13 -7.29
N ARG A 147 -0.03 -7.60 -7.67
CA ARG A 147 -0.56 -6.33 -7.18
C ARG A 147 -1.69 -6.61 -6.20
N TYR A 148 -1.45 -6.29 -4.94
CA TYR A 148 -2.48 -6.34 -3.91
C TYR A 148 -3.56 -5.29 -4.17
N GLY A 149 -4.83 -5.69 -4.12
CA GLY A 149 -5.99 -4.83 -4.32
C GLY A 149 -7.21 -5.32 -3.55
N ARG A 150 -7.00 -6.05 -2.45
CA ARG A 150 -8.05 -6.46 -1.52
C ARG A 150 -8.46 -5.27 -0.65
N SER A 151 -9.73 -5.23 -0.30
CA SER A 151 -10.31 -4.19 0.53
C SER A 151 -9.91 -4.35 2.00
N PHE A 152 -9.91 -3.24 2.73
CA PHE A 152 -9.95 -3.22 4.19
C PHE A 152 -11.13 -2.32 4.56
N MET A 153 -12.30 -2.92 4.82
CA MET A 153 -13.54 -2.17 4.98
C MET A 153 -13.85 -1.85 6.43
N VAL A 154 -14.25 -0.59 6.68
CA VAL A 154 -14.88 -0.17 7.93
C VAL A 154 -16.26 0.38 7.65
N LYS A 155 -17.19 0.22 8.59
CA LYS A 155 -18.56 0.72 8.44
C LYS A 155 -18.58 2.24 8.59
N ALA A 156 -19.32 2.91 7.72
CA ALA A 156 -19.50 4.35 7.69
C ALA A 156 -21.00 4.71 7.77
N ARG A 157 -21.29 5.89 8.33
CA ARG A 157 -22.64 6.45 8.41
C ARG A 157 -23.05 7.11 7.09
#